data_AF-A0A0R1W2R0-F1
#
_entry.id   AF-A0A0R1W2R0-F1
#
_cell.length_a   1.000
_cell.length_b   1.000
_cell.length_c   1.000
_cell.angle_alpha   90.00
_cell.angle_beta   90.00
_cell.angle_gamma   90.00
#
_symmetry.space_group_name_H-M   'P 1'
#
loop_
_entity.id
_entity.type
_entity.pdbx_description
1 polymer ?
#
loop_
_entity_poly.entity_id
_entity_poly.type
_entity_poly.pdbx_seq_one_letter_code
_entity_poly.pdbx_strand_id
1 'polypeptide(L)'
;MMTWAITKLSRTAELTILITIGYLLFGFIPLSLNAMVLVAILNDLVTMVIGTDNAQITYHPEKWNILKLGKIAAGYIFAWIIVGIVYLITLKNTNITSDVISTNLFIYLMFSAMATILLSRNVQSTKIRPSKMVKVAITGNCLLTIILSLGGIGITRAPAILCVIDVAIVLLVTAVLFIVQKMKIAPKAV
;
A
#
# COMPACT_ATOMS: atom_id res chain seq x y z
N MET A 1 -12.51 6.21 12.14
CA MET A 1 -13.18 6.33 10.82
C MET A 1 -12.34 7.04 9.77
N MET A 2 -11.63 8.12 10.12
CA MET A 2 -10.81 8.88 9.16
C MET A 2 -9.68 8.06 8.50
N THR A 3 -9.02 7.19 9.27
CA THR A 3 -7.97 6.28 8.78
C THR A 3 -8.49 5.36 7.67
N TRP A 4 -9.65 4.74 7.87
CA TRP A 4 -10.30 3.88 6.87
C TRP A 4 -10.59 4.62 5.56
N ALA A 5 -11.09 5.86 5.66
CA ALA A 5 -11.40 6.67 4.47
C ALA A 5 -10.13 7.02 3.69
N ILE A 6 -9.06 7.41 4.38
CA ILE A 6 -7.76 7.71 3.76
C ILE A 6 -7.20 6.47 3.08
N THR A 7 -7.14 5.34 3.79
CA THR A 7 -6.59 4.10 3.22
C THR A 7 -7.40 3.66 2.00
N LYS A 8 -8.74 3.62 2.10
CA LYS A 8 -9.58 3.15 1.01
C LYS A 8 -9.42 4.02 -0.24
N LEU A 9 -9.47 5.34 -0.07
CA LEU A 9 -9.30 6.29 -1.18
C LEU A 9 -7.90 6.22 -1.80
N SER A 10 -6.85 6.11 -0.98
CA SER A 10 -5.49 5.98 -1.49
C SER A 10 -5.27 4.68 -2.27
N ARG A 11 -5.79 3.55 -1.77
CA ARG A 11 -5.60 2.24 -2.42
C ARG A 11 -6.30 2.15 -3.77
N THR A 12 -7.56 2.58 -3.84
CA THR A 12 -8.33 2.50 -5.10
C THR A 12 -7.73 3.41 -6.17
N ALA A 13 -7.29 4.61 -5.78
CA ALA A 13 -6.62 5.54 -6.69
C ALA A 13 -5.26 5.01 -7.16
N GLU A 14 -4.42 4.49 -6.25
CA GLU A 14 -3.12 3.92 -6.58
C GLU A 14 -3.24 2.76 -7.59
N LEU A 15 -4.12 1.79 -7.32
CA LEU A 15 -4.36 0.66 -8.21
C LEU A 15 -4.79 1.13 -9.61
N THR A 16 -5.81 1.99 -9.66
CA THR A 16 -6.39 2.48 -10.93
C THR A 16 -5.37 3.25 -11.75
N ILE A 17 -4.61 4.15 -11.11
CA ILE A 17 -3.64 5.00 -11.80
C ILE A 17 -2.44 4.17 -12.27
N LEU A 18 -1.92 3.24 -11.47
CA LEU A 18 -0.79 2.39 -11.90
C LEU A 18 -1.17 1.47 -13.06
N ILE A 19 -2.37 0.90 -13.06
CA ILE A 19 -2.84 0.07 -14.18
C ILE A 19 -3.00 0.94 -15.43
N THR A 20 -3.64 2.11 -15.31
CA THR A 20 -3.92 3.00 -16.45
C THR A 20 -2.62 3.55 -17.06
N ILE A 21 -1.73 4.09 -16.23
CA ILE A 21 -0.44 4.63 -16.69
C ILE A 21 0.45 3.51 -17.20
N GLY A 22 0.50 2.36 -16.52
CA GLY A 22 1.28 1.23 -17.00
C GLY A 22 0.81 0.73 -18.36
N TYR A 23 -0.51 0.68 -18.59
CA TYR A 23 -1.05 0.36 -19.92
C TYR A 23 -0.61 1.38 -20.99
N LEU A 24 -0.72 2.68 -20.69
CA LEU A 24 -0.33 3.75 -21.63
C LEU A 24 1.18 3.73 -21.96
N LEU A 25 2.03 3.42 -20.98
CA LEU A 25 3.48 3.42 -21.16
C LEU A 25 4.01 2.16 -21.84
N PHE A 26 3.44 0.98 -21.53
CA PHE A 26 4.00 -0.29 -21.96
C PHE A 26 3.20 -1.00 -23.07
N GLY A 27 1.98 -0.55 -23.36
CA GLY A 27 1.09 -1.14 -24.37
C GLY A 27 0.49 -2.49 -23.98
N PHE A 28 0.69 -2.94 -22.74
CA PHE A 28 0.07 -4.14 -22.17
C PHE A 28 -0.43 -3.86 -20.75
N ILE A 29 -1.40 -4.65 -20.28
CA ILE A 29 -1.93 -4.48 -18.92
C ILE A 29 -0.87 -4.97 -17.93
N PRO A 30 -0.32 -4.09 -17.08
CA PRO A 30 0.83 -4.43 -16.23
C PRO A 30 0.46 -5.37 -15.07
N LEU A 31 -0.83 -5.61 -14.84
CA LEU A 31 -1.35 -6.48 -13.80
C LEU A 31 -2.31 -7.49 -14.42
N SER A 32 -2.04 -8.78 -14.25
CA SER A 32 -2.90 -9.85 -14.75
C SER A 32 -4.25 -9.87 -14.02
N LEU A 33 -5.28 -10.40 -14.68
CA LEU A 33 -6.62 -10.50 -14.12
C LEU A 33 -6.64 -11.29 -12.80
N ASN A 34 -5.90 -12.40 -12.73
CA ASN A 34 -5.77 -13.20 -11.52
C ASN A 34 -5.15 -12.40 -10.38
N ALA A 35 -4.10 -11.61 -10.66
CA ALA A 35 -3.49 -10.74 -9.67
C ALA A 35 -4.47 -9.67 -9.19
N MET A 36 -5.27 -9.06 -10.07
CA MET A 36 -6.31 -8.09 -9.68
C MET A 36 -7.32 -8.69 -8.69
N VAL A 37 -7.78 -9.91 -8.97
CA VAL A 37 -8.72 -10.62 -8.07
C VAL A 37 -8.07 -10.90 -6.71
N LEU A 38 -6.82 -11.36 -6.70
CA LEU A 38 -6.08 -11.57 -5.45
C LEU A 38 -5.90 -10.28 -4.66
N VAL A 39 -5.57 -9.16 -5.32
CA VAL A 39 -5.46 -7.84 -4.68
C VAL A 39 -6.78 -7.45 -4.03
N ALA A 40 -7.90 -7.63 -4.73
CA ALA A 40 -9.22 -7.30 -4.20
C ALA A 40 -9.55 -8.12 -2.94
N ILE A 41 -9.42 -9.45 -3.03
CA ILE A 41 -9.72 -10.36 -1.91
C ILE A 41 -8.83 -10.05 -0.71
N LEU A 42 -7.52 -9.96 -0.92
CA LEU A 42 -6.55 -9.78 0.16
C LEU A 42 -6.70 -8.43 0.85
N ASN A 43 -6.95 -7.37 0.08
CA ASN A 43 -7.19 -6.07 0.66
C ASN A 43 -8.50 -6.03 1.46
N ASP A 44 -9.57 -6.62 0.93
CA ASP A 44 -10.87 -6.61 1.60
C ASP A 44 -10.82 -7.34 2.96
N LEU A 45 -10.12 -8.49 3.03
CA LEU A 45 -9.88 -9.20 4.29
C LEU A 45 -9.22 -8.30 5.34
N VAL A 46 -8.19 -7.55 4.96
CA VAL A 46 -7.50 -6.65 5.89
C VAL A 46 -8.38 -5.48 6.28
N THR A 47 -9.15 -4.90 5.34
CA THR A 47 -10.04 -3.77 5.67
C THR A 47 -11.12 -4.14 6.67
N MET A 48 -11.62 -5.38 6.65
CA MET A 48 -12.56 -5.88 7.65
C MET A 48 -11.94 -5.88 9.04
N VAL A 49 -10.68 -6.29 9.16
CA VAL A 49 -9.97 -6.35 10.44
C VAL A 49 -9.65 -4.95 10.98
N ILE A 50 -9.49 -3.93 10.13
CA ILE A 50 -9.32 -2.53 10.57
C ILE A 50 -10.52 -2.05 11.42
N GLY A 51 -11.72 -2.59 11.18
CA GLY A 51 -12.90 -2.30 12.00
C GLY A 51 -12.75 -2.72 13.47
N THR A 52 -11.85 -3.67 13.77
CA THR A 52 -11.56 -4.16 15.13
C THR A 52 -10.37 -3.45 15.79
N ASP A 53 -9.81 -2.43 15.15
CA ASP A 53 -8.65 -1.73 15.67
C ASP A 53 -8.98 -0.83 16.86
N ASN A 54 -7.97 -0.61 17.71
CA ASN A 54 -8.07 0.29 18.85
C ASN A 54 -8.02 1.74 18.35
N ALA A 55 -9.18 2.34 18.13
CA ALA A 55 -9.31 3.77 17.84
C ALA A 55 -9.39 4.58 19.14
N GLN A 56 -8.73 5.75 19.17
CA GLN A 56 -8.95 6.70 20.25
C GLN A 56 -10.38 7.24 20.12
N ILE A 57 -11.22 7.00 21.13
CA ILE A 57 -12.60 7.48 21.14
C ILE A 57 -12.59 8.96 21.53
N THR A 58 -13.00 9.82 20.60
CA THR A 58 -13.24 11.23 20.87
C THR A 58 -14.71 11.41 21.24
N TYR A 59 -14.99 11.94 22.43
CA TYR A 59 -16.38 12.15 22.92
C TYR A 59 -17.02 13.45 22.42
N HIS A 60 -16.38 14.13 21.48
CA HIS A 60 -16.85 15.39 20.89
C HIS A 60 -17.07 15.18 19.38
N PRO A 61 -18.06 15.83 18.75
CA PRO A 61 -18.31 15.66 17.32
C PRO A 61 -17.09 16.10 16.50
N GLU A 62 -16.47 15.15 15.80
CA GLU A 62 -15.36 15.44 14.89
C GLU A 62 -15.88 16.17 13.66
N LYS A 63 -15.24 17.29 13.28
CA LYS A 63 -15.51 17.96 12.01
C LYS A 63 -14.82 17.23 10.87
N TRP A 64 -15.61 16.54 10.04
CA TRP A 64 -15.11 15.84 8.85
C TRP A 64 -14.76 16.83 7.74
N ASN A 65 -13.55 17.38 7.77
CA ASN A 65 -13.06 18.22 6.68
C ASN A 65 -12.54 17.33 5.53
N ILE A 66 -13.44 16.95 4.63
CA ILE A 66 -13.18 16.06 3.48
C ILE A 66 -11.98 16.53 2.66
N LEU A 67 -11.82 17.85 2.47
CA LEU A 67 -10.67 18.43 1.75
C LEU A 67 -9.34 18.14 2.46
N LYS A 68 -9.31 18.20 3.80
CA LYS A 68 -8.11 17.90 4.58
C LYS A 68 -7.75 16.41 4.51
N LEU A 69 -8.73 15.50 4.57
CA LEU A 69 -8.45 14.07 4.36
C LEU A 69 -7.97 13.80 2.95
N GLY A 70 -8.62 14.41 1.95
CA GLY A 70 -8.25 14.28 0.55
C GLY A 70 -6.80 14.71 0.30
N LYS A 71 -6.35 15.82 0.89
CA LYS A 71 -4.95 16.27 0.80
C LYS A 71 -3.96 15.25 1.40
N ILE A 72 -4.31 14.61 2.52
CA ILE A 72 -3.47 13.59 3.14
C ILE A 72 -3.43 12.32 2.27
N ALA A 73 -4.59 11.85 1.83
CA ALA A 73 -4.72 10.70 0.95
C ALA A 73 -3.98 10.92 -0.38
N ALA A 74 -4.10 12.11 -0.97
CA ALA A 74 -3.37 12.52 -2.16
C ALA A 74 -1.85 12.46 -1.95
N GLY A 75 -1.34 12.90 -0.79
CA GLY A 75 0.08 12.78 -0.46
C GLY A 75 0.59 11.34 -0.51
N TYR A 76 -0.17 10.38 0.05
CA TYR A 76 0.16 8.96 -0.07
C TYR A 76 0.04 8.45 -1.50
N ILE A 77 -1.03 8.83 -2.22
CA ILE A 77 -1.24 8.45 -3.63
C ILE A 77 -0.04 8.88 -4.48
N PHE A 78 0.38 10.15 -4.39
CA PHE A 78 1.51 10.65 -5.16
C PHE A 78 2.82 9.94 -4.81
N ALA A 79 3.08 9.71 -3.53
CA ALA A 79 4.30 9.02 -3.09
C ALA A 79 4.39 7.61 -3.68
N TRP A 80 3.32 6.83 -3.59
CA TRP A 80 3.31 5.47 -4.13
C TRP A 80 3.29 5.46 -5.66
N ILE A 81 2.52 6.31 -6.33
CA ILE A 81 2.50 6.36 -7.80
C ILE A 81 3.88 6.65 -8.38
N ILE A 82 4.60 7.63 -7.83
CA ILE A 82 5.94 7.99 -8.34
C ILE A 82 6.87 6.77 -8.24
N VAL A 83 6.89 6.10 -7.09
CA VAL A 83 7.72 4.91 -6.91
C VAL A 83 7.26 3.76 -7.82
N GLY A 84 5.96 3.53 -7.93
CA GLY A 84 5.41 2.46 -8.77
C GLY A 84 5.72 2.66 -10.25
N ILE A 85 5.63 3.88 -10.78
CA ILE A 85 5.99 4.19 -12.17
C ILE A 85 7.49 4.00 -12.40
N VAL A 86 8.34 4.56 -11.53
CA VAL A 86 9.81 4.40 -11.64
C VAL A 86 10.18 2.91 -11.59
N TYR A 87 9.51 2.15 -10.72
CA TYR A 87 9.74 0.71 -10.60
C TYR A 87 9.33 -0.06 -11.86
N LEU A 88 8.15 0.23 -12.43
CA LEU A 88 7.70 -0.38 -13.67
C LEU A 88 8.62 -0.07 -14.86
N ILE A 89 9.11 1.17 -14.97
CA ILE A 89 10.09 1.56 -16.01
C ILE A 89 11.38 0.75 -15.83
N THR A 90 11.87 0.62 -14.59
CA THR A 90 13.08 -0.15 -14.28
C THR A 90 12.93 -1.62 -14.68
N LEU A 91 11.80 -2.25 -14.35
CA LEU A 91 11.49 -3.63 -14.70
C LEU A 91 11.40 -3.84 -16.23
N LYS A 92 10.80 -2.89 -16.95
CA LYS A 92 10.74 -2.94 -18.41
C LYS A 92 12.14 -2.88 -19.03
N ASN A 93 13.00 -2.02 -18.51
CA ASN A 93 14.38 -1.89 -18.99
C ASN A 93 15.23 -3.14 -18.73
N THR A 94 14.84 -3.99 -17.77
CA THR A 94 15.55 -5.24 -17.46
C THR A 94 15.16 -6.42 -18.37
N ASN A 95 14.34 -6.21 -19.42
CA ASN A 95 13.87 -7.24 -20.37
C ASN A 95 13.21 -8.46 -19.69
N ILE A 96 12.51 -8.23 -18.59
CA ILE A 96 11.75 -9.26 -17.89
C ILE A 96 10.41 -9.51 -18.60
N THR A 97 9.94 -10.76 -18.60
CA THR A 97 8.63 -11.14 -19.18
C THR A 97 7.49 -10.38 -18.50
N SER A 98 6.47 -9.99 -19.28
CA SER A 98 5.25 -9.30 -18.81
C SER A 98 4.61 -9.95 -17.59
N ASP A 99 4.66 -11.27 -17.50
CA ASP A 99 4.03 -12.05 -16.44
C ASP A 99 4.73 -11.89 -15.10
N VAL A 100 6.06 -11.79 -15.12
CA VAL A 100 6.86 -11.54 -13.93
C VAL A 100 6.70 -10.08 -13.48
N ILE A 101 6.57 -9.14 -14.43
CA ILE A 101 6.24 -7.74 -14.14
C ILE A 101 4.90 -7.65 -13.39
N SER A 102 3.89 -8.39 -13.83
CA SER A 102 2.60 -8.45 -13.12
C SER A 102 2.73 -8.97 -11.70
N THR A 103 3.61 -9.93 -11.47
CA THR A 103 3.79 -10.53 -10.14
C THR A 103 4.51 -9.57 -9.20
N ASN A 104 5.52 -8.85 -9.70
CA ASN A 104 6.21 -7.84 -8.91
C ASN A 104 5.31 -6.64 -8.61
N LEU A 105 4.51 -6.18 -9.59
CA LEU A 105 3.52 -5.12 -9.35
C LEU A 105 2.47 -5.55 -8.31
N PHE A 106 2.07 -6.82 -8.34
CA PHE A 106 1.20 -7.39 -7.30
C PHE A 106 1.84 -7.32 -5.90
N ILE A 107 3.08 -7.78 -5.74
CA ILE A 107 3.81 -7.70 -4.46
C ILE A 107 3.90 -6.24 -4.00
N TYR A 108 4.31 -5.35 -4.90
CA TYR A 108 4.41 -3.93 -4.64
C TYR A 108 3.11 -3.34 -4.09
N LEU A 109 1.98 -3.58 -4.77
CA LEU A 109 0.66 -3.07 -4.39
C LEU A 109 0.20 -3.62 -3.03
N MET A 110 0.47 -4.90 -2.75
CA MET A 110 0.11 -5.52 -1.48
C MET A 110 0.92 -4.95 -0.32
N PHE A 111 2.23 -4.78 -0.49
CA PHE A 111 3.09 -4.22 0.54
C PHE A 111 2.84 -2.73 0.76
N SER A 112 2.65 -1.94 -0.32
CA SER A 112 2.31 -0.51 -0.21
C SER A 112 0.97 -0.31 0.49
N ALA A 113 0.03 -1.24 0.30
CA ALA A 113 -1.26 -1.24 1.00
C ALA A 113 -1.10 -1.43 2.50
N MET A 114 -0.37 -2.46 2.92
CA MET A 114 -0.10 -2.73 4.33
C MET A 114 0.65 -1.57 5.00
N ALA A 115 1.64 -1.00 4.30
CA ALA A 115 2.37 0.17 4.76
C ALA A 115 1.46 1.39 4.99
N THR A 116 0.55 1.67 4.05
CA THR A 116 -0.36 2.81 4.13
C THR A 116 -1.31 2.71 5.31
N ILE A 117 -1.78 1.51 5.64
CA ILE A 117 -2.61 1.25 6.82
C ILE A 117 -1.83 1.61 8.11
N LEU A 118 -0.57 1.21 8.21
CA LEU A 118 0.28 1.53 9.36
C LEU A 118 0.58 3.03 9.47
N LEU A 119 0.87 3.70 8.35
CA LEU A 119 1.16 5.13 8.30
C LEU A 119 -0.06 6.00 8.67
N SER A 120 -1.23 5.62 8.17
CA SER A 120 -2.49 6.35 8.41
C SER A 120 -3.06 6.19 9.83
N ARG A 121 -2.62 5.18 10.60
CA ARG A 121 -2.95 5.07 12.04
C ARG A 121 -2.23 6.11 12.90
N ASN A 122 -1.04 6.56 12.51
CA ASN A 122 -0.16 7.38 13.35
C ASN A 122 -0.47 8.89 13.36
N VAL A 123 -1.68 9.32 12.99
CA VAL A 123 -1.98 10.75 12.79
C VAL A 123 -2.10 11.56 14.10
N GLN A 124 -2.39 10.93 15.24
CA GLN A 124 -2.63 11.66 16.51
C GLN A 124 -1.89 11.13 17.74
N SER A 125 -1.56 9.84 17.84
CA SER A 125 -0.88 9.31 19.03
C SER A 125 -0.03 8.08 18.72
N THR A 126 1.29 8.23 18.80
CA THR A 126 2.28 7.15 18.73
C THR A 126 2.19 6.17 19.92
N LYS A 127 1.38 6.48 20.93
CA LYS A 127 1.20 5.62 22.12
C LYS A 127 0.24 4.44 21.87
N ILE A 128 -0.64 4.52 20.87
CA ILE A 128 -1.68 3.50 20.68
C ILE A 128 -1.15 2.37 19.79
N ARG A 129 -0.78 1.27 20.43
CA ARG A 129 -0.32 0.06 19.75
C ARG A 129 -1.48 -0.57 18.94
N PRO A 130 -1.20 -1.14 17.75
CA PRO A 130 -2.21 -1.82 16.95
C PRO A 130 -2.79 -3.01 17.72
N SER A 131 -4.09 -3.25 17.51
CA SER A 131 -4.75 -4.46 18.02
C SER A 131 -3.99 -5.71 17.56
N LYS A 132 -4.01 -6.78 18.38
CA LYS A 132 -3.39 -8.06 18.02
C LYS A 132 -3.94 -8.59 16.70
N MET A 133 -5.23 -8.39 16.44
CA MET A 133 -5.89 -8.82 15.20
C MET A 133 -5.35 -8.09 13.97
N VAL A 134 -5.17 -6.76 14.04
CA VAL A 134 -4.65 -5.97 12.91
C VAL A 134 -3.20 -6.35 12.59
N LYS A 135 -2.37 -6.61 13.60
CA LYS A 135 -1.00 -7.10 13.38
C LYS A 135 -1.00 -8.46 12.69
N VAL A 136 -1.80 -9.41 13.18
CA VAL A 136 -1.90 -10.74 12.58
C VAL A 136 -2.43 -10.67 11.16
N ALA A 137 -3.42 -9.83 10.88
CA ALA A 137 -3.96 -9.65 9.54
C ALA A 137 -2.91 -9.07 8.58
N ILE A 138 -2.18 -8.03 8.99
CA ILE A 138 -1.12 -7.43 8.16
C ILE A 138 0.01 -8.43 7.91
N THR A 139 0.52 -9.08 8.97
CA THR A 139 1.60 -10.06 8.84
C THR A 139 1.16 -11.27 8.03
N GLY A 140 -0.03 -11.80 8.28
CA GLY A 140 -0.61 -12.91 7.54
C GLY A 140 -0.79 -12.57 6.06
N ASN A 141 -1.24 -11.35 5.75
CA ASN A 141 -1.39 -10.89 4.39
C ASN A 141 -0.04 -10.75 3.67
N CYS A 142 0.98 -10.16 4.32
CA CYS A 142 2.33 -10.10 3.75
C CYS A 142 2.92 -11.50 3.50
N LEU A 143 2.75 -12.42 4.46
CA LEU A 143 3.21 -13.80 4.31
C LEU A 143 2.49 -14.51 3.17
N LEU A 144 1.17 -14.34 3.06
CA LEU A 144 0.38 -14.94 1.99
C LEU A 144 0.81 -14.40 0.62
N THR A 145 1.02 -13.09 0.50
CA THR A 145 1.55 -12.47 -0.72
C THR A 145 2.90 -13.11 -1.12
N ILE A 146 3.84 -13.26 -0.18
CA ILE A 146 5.14 -13.89 -0.46
C ILE A 146 4.96 -15.34 -0.90
N ILE A 147 4.11 -16.11 -0.21
CA ILE A 147 3.86 -17.53 -0.52
C ILE A 147 3.24 -17.67 -1.91
N LEU A 148 2.25 -16.84 -2.27
CA LEU A 148 1.61 -16.86 -3.59
C LEU A 148 2.61 -16.49 -4.70
N SER A 149 3.42 -15.45 -4.49
CA SER A 149 4.39 -14.97 -5.48
C SER A 149 5.58 -15.91 -5.70
N LEU A 150 6.07 -16.57 -4.64
CA LEU A 150 7.12 -17.57 -4.75
C LEU A 150 6.58 -18.92 -5.23
N GLY A 151 5.37 -19.30 -4.78
CA GLY A 151 4.72 -20.56 -5.14
C GLY A 151 4.17 -20.58 -6.55
N GLY A 152 3.94 -19.42 -7.17
CA GLY A 152 3.30 -19.34 -8.49
C GLY A 152 1.83 -19.78 -8.46
N ILE A 153 1.15 -19.61 -7.32
CA ILE A 153 -0.24 -20.05 -7.14
C ILE A 153 -1.16 -18.91 -7.56
N GLY A 154 -1.85 -19.07 -8.69
CA GLY A 154 -2.76 -18.07 -9.27
C GLY A 154 -2.06 -16.91 -9.99
N ILE A 155 -0.76 -16.70 -9.77
CA ILE A 155 0.10 -15.73 -10.46
C ILE A 155 1.39 -16.39 -10.91
N THR A 156 2.10 -15.80 -11.86
CA THR A 156 3.37 -16.34 -12.35
C THR A 156 4.42 -16.31 -11.24
N ARG A 157 5.30 -17.31 -11.21
CA ARG A 157 6.37 -17.38 -10.22
C ARG A 157 7.36 -16.24 -10.43
N ALA A 158 7.51 -15.38 -9.42
CA ALA A 158 8.56 -14.37 -9.40
C ALA A 158 9.88 -14.94 -8.84
N PRO A 159 11.04 -14.51 -9.36
CA PRO A 159 12.32 -14.85 -8.76
C PRO A 159 12.42 -14.19 -7.38
N ALA A 160 12.94 -14.94 -6.39
CA ALA A 160 13.00 -14.50 -5.00
C ALA A 160 13.77 -13.18 -4.81
N ILE A 161 14.76 -12.91 -5.66
CA ILE A 161 15.53 -11.66 -5.62
C ILE A 161 14.63 -10.43 -5.85
N LEU A 162 13.70 -10.49 -6.80
CA LEU A 162 12.79 -9.37 -7.09
C LEU A 162 11.79 -9.19 -5.97
N CYS A 163 11.29 -10.29 -5.39
CA CYS A 163 10.42 -10.22 -4.21
C CYS A 163 11.12 -9.53 -3.02
N VAL A 164 12.41 -9.79 -2.78
CA VAL A 164 13.16 -9.12 -1.71
C VAL A 164 13.36 -7.63 -2.04
N ILE A 165 13.65 -7.31 -3.29
CA ILE A 165 13.80 -5.92 -3.76
C ILE A 165 12.48 -5.15 -3.59
N ASP A 166 11.34 -5.73 -3.96
CA ASP A 166 10.01 -5.13 -3.77
C ASP A 166 9.77 -4.77 -2.31
N VAL A 167 9.99 -5.73 -1.41
CA VAL A 167 9.81 -5.54 0.02
C VAL A 167 10.77 -4.45 0.54
N ALA A 168 12.03 -4.46 0.12
CA ALA A 168 13.02 -3.47 0.53
C ALA A 168 12.65 -2.05 0.06
N ILE A 169 12.22 -1.89 -1.20
CA ILE A 169 11.78 -0.60 -1.75
C ILE A 169 10.59 -0.08 -0.96
N VAL A 170 9.57 -0.91 -0.73
CA VAL A 170 8.38 -0.48 0.00
C VAL A 170 8.72 -0.10 1.45
N LEU A 171 9.57 -0.88 2.13
CA LEU A 171 10.01 -0.56 3.49
C LEU A 171 10.79 0.76 3.55
N LEU A 172 11.68 1.01 2.59
CA LEU A 172 12.43 2.27 2.49
C LEU A 172 11.50 3.45 2.32
N VAL A 173 10.58 3.37 1.35
CA VAL A 173 9.58 4.43 1.10
C VAL A 173 8.70 4.65 2.32
N THR A 174 8.29 3.58 3.00
CA THR A 174 7.52 3.66 4.23
C THR A 174 8.29 4.40 5.33
N ALA A 175 9.59 4.13 5.48
CA ALA A 175 10.43 4.82 6.45
C ALA A 175 10.56 6.32 6.11
N VAL A 176 10.75 6.67 4.83
CA VAL A 176 10.79 8.07 4.39
C VAL A 176 9.47 8.78 4.67
N LEU A 177 8.34 8.17 4.32
CA LEU A 177 7.02 8.73 4.58
C LEU A 177 6.75 8.89 6.08
N PHE A 178 7.20 7.94 6.89
CA PHE A 178 7.11 8.02 8.35
C PHE A 178 7.89 9.22 8.91
N ILE A 179 9.10 9.47 8.40
CA ILE A 179 9.92 10.63 8.80
C ILE A 179 9.23 11.94 8.39
N VAL A 180 8.74 12.03 7.14
CA VAL A 180 8.04 13.22 6.63
C VAL A 180 6.78 13.52 7.46
N GLN A 181 6.02 12.48 7.82
CA GLN A 181 4.84 12.62 8.67
C GLN A 181 5.21 13.13 10.07
N LYS A 182 6.30 12.61 10.67
CA LYS A 182 6.78 13.07 11.97
C LYS A 182 7.26 14.52 11.94
N MET A 183 7.96 14.94 10.88
CA MET A 183 8.38 16.34 10.72
C MET A 183 7.19 17.30 10.59
N LYS A 184 6.11 16.88 9.94
CA LYS A 184 4.89 17.69 9.79
C LYS A 184 4.09 17.83 11.10
N ILE A 185 4.31 16.94 12.06
CA ILE A 185 3.66 16.90 13.38
C ILE A 185 4.57 17.50 14.47
N ALA A 186 5.88 17.67 14.21
CA ALA A 186 6.78 18.36 15.13
C ALA A 186 6.21 19.77 15.41
N PRO A 187 6.11 20.18 16.69
CA PRO A 187 5.62 21.51 17.02
C PRO A 187 6.52 22.50 16.28
N LYS A 188 5.90 23.43 15.53
CA LYS A 188 6.59 24.65 15.14
C LYS A 188 7.11 25.24 16.45
N ALA A 189 8.41 25.13 16.68
CA ALA A 189 9.06 25.81 17.78
C ALA A 189 8.73 27.30 17.61
N VAL A 190 8.21 27.86 18.70
CA VAL A 190 7.81 29.25 18.89
C VAL A 190 8.91 30.20 18.41
#